data_AF-A0A142XJ42-F1
#
_entry.id   AF-A0A142XJ42-F1
#
_cell.length_a   1.000
_cell.length_b   1.000
_cell.length_c   1.000
_cell.angle_alpha   90.00
_cell.angle_beta   90.00
_cell.angle_gamma   90.00
#
_symmetry.space_group_name_H-M   'P 1'
#
loop_
_entity.id
_entity.type
_entity.pdbx_description
1 polymer ?
#
loop_
_entity_poly.entity_id
_entity_poly.type
_entity_poly.pdbx_seq_one_letter_code
_entity_poly.pdbx_strand_id
1 'polypeptide(L)'
;MPASPWLVLRQTQEAVAAGRPDEAHRLLEPLIAEGHRKAHRVAREVVKAYLARAHKALDQHNPDTAWRDLIAAESLNTGERAVTELRHALARLSVVQAKAMLEAGRPIDTIDQITKIRDRGVRHPDLERLETAAQDWVQAAELADRGEFLRAAAELERIGPKLPCPATGLDRFRGEVENRHARFREAVARLLDAAEAKHWREAVAVAAEVLAVAPDHREAKAVRGKAWVVATPETADFVASFPPPPATNGAVSARARSASAVSGARETRWDSVRPPAIPEHALSRASNGSAASLSSTGGAALPKRFLLWVDGVGGYLVCLSSRVTFGQATADGPVDVPLFADVSRTHAELTRDPEGYVIESGRGIRVNGAETKRAVLSTNDRVTLGASCQFLFHRPVAVSSSVRLELTSGHRLPVAVDGVLLMGNELILGPEPDAHIPLKVPAPVLIYRSREGLSVRIPDCRFTIDDQPHTDRATLPLPGVVSCDAFTFAVEPVSGRL
;
A
#
# COMPACT_ATOMS: atom_id res chain seq x y z
N MET A 1 -26.34 1.67 -39.42
CA MET A 1 -25.82 1.90 -40.79
C MET A 1 -24.32 2.16 -40.64
N PRO A 2 -23.42 1.37 -41.23
CA PRO A 2 -22.00 1.72 -41.23
C PRO A 2 -21.83 3.08 -41.92
N ALA A 3 -21.08 3.99 -41.29
CA ALA A 3 -20.82 5.30 -41.86
C ALA A 3 -20.13 5.15 -43.22
N SER A 4 -20.53 5.97 -44.21
CA SER A 4 -19.91 5.94 -45.54
C SER A 4 -18.38 6.13 -45.42
N PRO A 5 -17.55 5.31 -46.09
CA PRO A 5 -16.09 5.44 -46.04
C PRO A 5 -15.58 6.84 -46.36
N TRP A 6 -16.28 7.58 -47.23
CA TRP A 6 -15.95 8.98 -47.52
C TRP A 6 -16.15 9.90 -46.31
N LEU A 7 -17.24 9.72 -45.56
CA LEU A 7 -17.54 10.53 -44.38
C LEU A 7 -16.51 10.28 -43.29
N VAL A 8 -16.14 9.01 -43.07
CA VAL A 8 -15.11 8.62 -42.11
C VAL A 8 -13.77 9.27 -42.45
N LEU A 9 -13.31 9.19 -43.71
CA LEU A 9 -12.05 9.83 -44.12
C LEU A 9 -12.06 11.35 -43.91
N ARG A 10 -13.19 12.01 -44.16
CA ARG A 10 -13.35 13.45 -43.90
C ARG A 10 -13.30 13.77 -42.40
N GLN A 11 -14.03 13.02 -41.57
CA GLN A 11 -14.00 13.18 -40.11
C GLN A 11 -12.59 12.93 -39.54
N THR A 12 -11.87 11.94 -40.07
CA THR A 12 -10.46 11.71 -39.73
C THR A 12 -9.60 12.94 -40.03
N GLN A 13 -9.76 13.57 -41.20
CA GLN A 13 -9.01 14.78 -41.57
C GLN A 13 -9.36 15.97 -40.65
N GLU A 14 -10.63 16.15 -40.32
CA GLU A 14 -11.08 17.19 -39.38
C GLU A 14 -10.51 16.95 -37.97
N ALA A 15 -10.45 15.70 -37.51
CA ALA A 15 -9.83 15.33 -36.23
C ALA A 15 -8.30 15.60 -36.22
N VAL A 16 -7.59 15.30 -37.31
CA VAL A 16 -6.16 15.65 -37.47
C VAL A 16 -5.96 17.16 -37.41
N ALA A 17 -6.76 17.93 -38.15
CA ALA A 17 -6.68 19.40 -38.17
C ALA A 17 -6.96 20.00 -36.77
N ALA A 18 -7.81 19.37 -35.98
CA ALA A 18 -8.10 19.75 -34.59
C ALA A 18 -7.04 19.26 -33.57
N GLY A 19 -5.95 18.63 -34.00
CA GLY A 19 -4.91 18.14 -33.10
C GLY A 19 -5.31 16.91 -32.26
N ARG A 20 -6.29 16.12 -32.74
CA ARG A 20 -6.81 14.92 -32.06
C ARG A 20 -6.44 13.63 -32.83
N PRO A 21 -5.14 13.23 -32.85
CA PRO A 21 -4.70 12.07 -33.62
C PRO A 21 -5.26 10.74 -33.09
N ASP A 22 -5.60 10.63 -31.80
CA ASP A 22 -6.21 9.43 -31.20
C ASP A 22 -7.62 9.17 -31.73
N GLU A 23 -8.40 10.24 -31.94
CA GLU A 23 -9.72 10.15 -32.55
C GLU A 23 -9.62 9.84 -34.03
N ALA A 24 -8.71 10.52 -34.74
CA ALA A 24 -8.44 10.25 -36.15
C ALA A 24 -8.03 8.78 -36.39
N HIS A 25 -7.17 8.22 -35.53
CA HIS A 25 -6.75 6.82 -35.57
C HIS A 25 -7.92 5.86 -35.37
N ARG A 26 -8.73 6.04 -34.32
CA ARG A 26 -9.91 5.19 -34.05
C ARG A 26 -10.92 5.18 -35.20
N LEU A 27 -11.14 6.34 -35.83
CA LEU A 27 -12.02 6.45 -36.99
C LEU A 27 -11.45 5.69 -38.22
N LEU A 28 -10.13 5.68 -38.37
CA LEU A 28 -9.46 5.14 -39.54
C LEU A 28 -9.24 3.62 -39.48
N GLU A 29 -9.12 3.05 -38.28
CA GLU A 29 -8.80 1.64 -38.03
C GLU A 29 -9.69 0.63 -38.81
N PRO A 30 -11.04 0.76 -38.82
CA PRO A 30 -11.88 -0.16 -39.58
C PRO A 30 -11.61 -0.10 -41.09
N LEU A 31 -11.35 1.10 -41.64
CA LEU A 31 -11.08 1.27 -43.07
C LEU A 31 -9.71 0.70 -43.47
N ILE A 32 -8.73 0.73 -42.57
CA ILE A 32 -7.43 0.09 -42.80
C ILE A 32 -7.60 -1.43 -42.82
N ALA A 33 -8.36 -2.00 -41.88
CA ALA A 33 -8.63 -3.43 -41.80
C ALA A 33 -9.37 -3.96 -43.04
N GLU A 34 -10.28 -3.17 -43.62
CA GLU A 34 -10.96 -3.48 -44.88
C GLU A 34 -10.10 -3.27 -46.14
N GLY A 35 -8.85 -2.78 -46.01
CA GLY A 35 -7.91 -2.61 -47.11
C GLY A 35 -8.15 -1.38 -47.99
N HIS A 36 -8.86 -0.35 -47.50
CA HIS A 36 -9.11 0.86 -48.29
C HIS A 36 -7.81 1.62 -48.58
N ARG A 37 -7.44 1.71 -49.87
CA ARG A 37 -6.20 2.39 -50.32
C ARG A 37 -6.14 3.87 -49.92
N LYS A 38 -7.28 4.56 -49.92
CA LYS A 38 -7.36 5.98 -49.51
C LYS A 38 -7.13 6.14 -48.00
N ALA A 39 -7.51 5.16 -47.19
CA ALA A 39 -7.27 5.17 -45.75
C ALA A 39 -5.77 5.15 -45.43
N HIS A 40 -4.98 4.37 -46.16
CA HIS A 40 -3.52 4.34 -46.01
C HIS A 40 -2.85 5.69 -46.29
N ARG A 41 -3.40 6.50 -47.22
CA ARG A 41 -2.91 7.86 -47.45
C ARG A 41 -3.20 8.77 -46.27
N VAL A 42 -4.42 8.71 -45.73
CA VAL A 42 -4.81 9.51 -44.55
C VAL A 42 -4.06 9.06 -43.29
N ALA A 43 -3.73 7.76 -43.18
CA ALA A 43 -2.93 7.23 -42.07
C ALA A 43 -1.57 7.91 -41.94
N ARG A 44 -0.94 8.27 -43.07
CA ARG A 44 0.33 9.04 -43.06
C ARG A 44 0.17 10.42 -42.43
N GLU A 45 -0.96 11.09 -42.65
CA GLU A 45 -1.25 12.39 -42.00
C GLU A 45 -1.52 12.23 -40.50
N VAL A 46 -2.20 11.15 -40.09
CA VAL A 46 -2.38 10.81 -38.67
C VAL A 46 -1.03 10.52 -38.01
N VAL A 47 -0.14 9.77 -38.67
CA VAL A 47 1.24 9.51 -38.20
C VAL A 47 2.01 10.83 -38.03
N LYS A 48 1.97 11.73 -39.02
CA LYS A 48 2.62 13.05 -38.90
C LYS A 48 2.11 13.83 -37.69
N ALA A 49 0.80 13.78 -37.41
CA ALA A 49 0.21 14.44 -36.25
C ALA A 49 0.69 13.84 -34.91
N TYR A 50 0.77 12.50 -34.80
CA TYR A 50 1.38 11.85 -33.64
C TYR A 50 2.84 12.25 -33.46
N LEU A 51 3.62 12.24 -34.55
CA LEU A 51 5.03 12.63 -34.48
C LEU A 51 5.19 14.08 -34.02
N ALA A 52 4.40 15.02 -34.55
CA ALA A 52 4.44 16.42 -34.11
C ALA A 52 4.12 16.56 -32.62
N ARG A 53 3.12 15.83 -32.12
CA ARG A 53 2.77 15.81 -30.68
C ARG A 53 3.87 15.17 -29.83
N ALA A 54 4.50 14.11 -30.31
CA ALA A 54 5.61 13.45 -29.64
C ALA A 54 6.85 14.36 -29.51
N HIS A 55 7.20 15.10 -30.57
CA HIS A 55 8.30 16.07 -30.52
C HIS A 55 8.00 17.20 -29.53
N LYS A 56 6.78 17.75 -29.55
CA LYS A 56 6.35 18.74 -28.55
C LYS A 56 6.42 18.20 -27.12
N ALA A 57 6.08 16.93 -26.91
CA ALA A 57 6.21 16.29 -25.60
C ALA A 57 7.68 16.15 -25.16
N LEU A 58 8.60 15.92 -26.09
CA LEU A 58 10.04 15.89 -25.80
C LEU A 58 10.57 17.27 -25.42
N ASP A 59 10.14 18.33 -26.10
CA ASP A 59 10.48 19.72 -25.75
C ASP A 59 9.99 20.07 -24.33
N GLN A 60 8.90 19.43 -23.88
CA GLN A 60 8.34 19.58 -22.53
C GLN A 60 8.91 18.58 -21.51
N HIS A 61 10.00 17.89 -21.85
CA HIS A 61 10.63 16.86 -21.00
C HIS A 61 9.69 15.73 -20.56
N ASN A 62 8.72 15.36 -21.41
CA ASN A 62 7.76 14.29 -21.17
C ASN A 62 7.96 13.11 -22.16
N PRO A 63 9.02 12.30 -21.98
CA PRO A 63 9.35 11.21 -22.89
C PRO A 63 8.33 10.08 -22.89
N ASP A 64 7.60 9.87 -21.79
CA ASP A 64 6.55 8.84 -21.71
C ASP A 64 5.39 9.13 -22.66
N THR A 65 5.05 10.42 -22.83
CA THR A 65 4.02 10.83 -23.79
C THR A 65 4.51 10.67 -25.22
N ALA A 66 5.77 11.02 -25.49
CA ALA A 66 6.37 10.79 -26.80
C ALA A 66 6.42 9.30 -27.17
N TRP A 67 6.71 8.42 -26.22
CA TRP A 67 6.65 6.96 -26.43
C TRP A 67 5.24 6.45 -26.75
N ARG A 68 4.21 6.96 -26.06
CA ARG A 68 2.81 6.59 -26.36
C ARG A 68 2.42 6.98 -27.78
N ASP A 69 2.76 8.20 -28.18
CA ASP A 69 2.48 8.70 -29.54
C ASP A 69 3.26 7.95 -30.60
N LEU A 70 4.52 7.58 -30.33
CA LEU A 70 5.31 6.72 -31.21
C LEU A 70 4.66 5.35 -31.39
N ILE A 71 4.27 4.67 -30.31
CA ILE A 71 3.66 3.33 -30.39
C ILE A 71 2.34 3.38 -31.17
N ALA A 72 1.54 4.43 -30.97
CA ALA A 72 0.31 4.66 -31.73
C ALA A 72 0.57 4.96 -33.22
N ALA A 73 1.68 5.64 -33.54
CA ALA A 73 2.10 5.84 -34.92
C ALA A 73 2.61 4.54 -35.58
N GLU A 74 3.33 3.70 -34.83
CA GLU A 74 3.86 2.41 -35.31
C GLU A 74 2.73 1.43 -35.66
N SER A 75 1.65 1.39 -34.88
CA SER A 75 0.53 0.45 -35.15
C SER A 75 -0.18 0.73 -36.47
N LEU A 76 -0.07 1.94 -37.01
CA LEU A 76 -0.60 2.30 -38.34
C LEU A 76 0.26 1.75 -39.50
N ASN A 77 1.46 1.21 -39.22
CA ASN A 77 2.32 0.49 -40.18
C ASN A 77 2.55 1.20 -41.53
N THR A 78 2.67 2.53 -41.53
CA THR A 78 2.79 3.33 -42.75
C THR A 78 4.17 3.27 -43.42
N GLY A 79 5.20 2.79 -42.71
CA GLY A 79 6.58 2.70 -43.18
C GLY A 79 7.34 4.04 -43.22
N GLU A 80 6.83 5.07 -42.53
CA GLU A 80 7.43 6.40 -42.50
C GLU A 80 8.79 6.39 -41.79
N ARG A 81 9.85 6.86 -42.47
CA ARG A 81 11.22 6.92 -41.94
C ARG A 81 11.30 7.71 -40.62
N ALA A 82 10.51 8.77 -40.49
CA ALA A 82 10.47 9.62 -39.30
C ALA A 82 10.01 8.87 -38.03
N VAL A 83 9.18 7.83 -38.18
CA VAL A 83 8.77 6.96 -37.05
C VAL A 83 9.97 6.18 -36.54
N THR A 84 10.72 5.57 -37.46
CA THR A 84 11.95 4.84 -37.13
C THR A 84 12.99 5.76 -36.50
N GLU A 85 13.18 6.98 -37.03
CA GLU A 85 14.12 7.96 -36.47
C GLU A 85 13.74 8.37 -35.04
N LEU A 86 12.45 8.65 -34.78
CA LEU A 86 11.95 8.96 -33.45
C LEU A 86 12.14 7.77 -32.49
N ARG A 87 11.89 6.54 -32.92
CA ARG A 87 12.15 5.33 -32.12
C ARG A 87 13.60 5.24 -31.69
N HIS A 88 14.54 5.44 -32.60
CA HIS A 88 15.96 5.43 -32.27
C HIS A 88 16.33 6.56 -31.29
N ALA A 89 15.78 7.76 -31.48
CA ALA A 89 16.03 8.90 -30.58
C ALA A 89 15.51 8.61 -29.16
N LEU A 90 14.27 8.14 -29.03
CA LEU A 90 13.65 7.80 -27.75
C LEU A 90 14.35 6.62 -27.05
N ALA A 91 14.77 5.61 -27.81
CA ALA A 91 15.54 4.48 -27.28
C ALA A 91 16.86 4.96 -26.65
N ARG A 92 17.63 5.78 -27.38
CA ARG A 92 18.88 6.37 -26.87
C ARG A 92 18.64 7.23 -25.63
N LEU A 93 17.63 8.12 -25.68
CA LEU A 93 17.28 8.97 -24.55
C LEU A 93 16.93 8.14 -23.31
N SER A 94 16.16 7.07 -23.46
CA SER A 94 15.74 6.24 -22.33
C SER A 94 16.92 5.52 -21.66
N VAL A 95 17.89 5.03 -22.45
CA VAL A 95 19.12 4.44 -21.92
C VAL A 95 19.96 5.48 -21.18
N VAL A 96 20.08 6.69 -21.73
CA VAL A 96 20.78 7.81 -21.06
C VAL A 96 20.10 8.17 -19.74
N GLN A 97 18.77 8.18 -19.68
CA GLN A 97 18.03 8.41 -18.45
C GLN A 97 18.27 7.33 -17.40
N ALA A 98 18.30 6.05 -17.79
CA ALA A 98 18.62 4.96 -16.87
C ALA A 98 20.05 5.10 -16.30
N LYS A 99 21.03 5.46 -17.15
CA LYS A 99 22.41 5.76 -16.70
C LYS A 99 22.44 6.92 -15.70
N ALA A 100 21.74 8.01 -15.99
CA ALA A 100 21.69 9.18 -15.13
C ALA A 100 21.00 8.90 -13.79
N MET A 101 19.96 8.06 -13.75
CA MET A 101 19.31 7.63 -12.51
C MET A 101 20.27 6.83 -11.63
N LEU A 102 21.03 5.90 -12.23
CA LEU A 102 22.00 5.10 -11.49
C LEU A 102 23.17 5.95 -10.98
N GLU A 103 23.70 6.84 -11.82
CA GLU A 103 24.72 7.83 -11.43
C GLU A 103 24.24 8.75 -10.30
N ALA A 104 22.94 9.08 -10.26
CA ALA A 104 22.34 9.87 -9.18
C ALA A 104 22.14 9.10 -7.87
N GLY A 105 22.44 7.79 -7.82
CA GLY A 105 22.22 6.96 -6.63
C GLY A 105 20.78 6.46 -6.48
N ARG A 106 20.06 6.28 -7.59
CA ARG A 106 18.67 5.81 -7.61
C ARG A 106 18.55 4.43 -8.30
N PRO A 107 19.03 3.35 -7.68
CA PRO A 107 19.06 2.03 -8.33
C PRO A 107 17.66 1.43 -8.54
N ILE A 108 16.71 1.64 -7.61
CA ILE A 108 15.32 1.15 -7.77
C ILE A 108 14.63 1.81 -8.98
N ASP A 109 14.72 3.13 -9.08
CA ASP A 109 14.16 3.87 -10.23
C ASP A 109 14.81 3.44 -11.56
N THR A 110 16.09 3.07 -11.51
CA THR A 110 16.82 2.55 -12.68
C THR A 110 16.22 1.22 -13.14
N ILE A 111 15.94 0.29 -12.22
CA ILE A 111 15.30 -1.01 -12.53
C ILE A 111 13.91 -0.79 -13.14
N ASP A 112 13.10 0.09 -12.56
CA ASP A 112 11.77 0.43 -13.08
C ASP A 112 11.86 1.04 -14.49
N GLN A 113 12.84 1.91 -14.73
CA GLN A 113 13.06 2.49 -16.04
C GLN A 113 13.53 1.46 -17.07
N ILE A 114 14.40 0.51 -16.70
CA ILE A 114 14.83 -0.59 -17.57
C ILE A 114 13.66 -1.49 -17.95
N THR A 115 12.77 -1.80 -16.99
CA THR A 115 11.53 -2.55 -17.25
C THR A 115 10.69 -1.84 -18.30
N LYS A 116 10.45 -0.53 -18.16
CA LYS A 116 9.74 0.27 -19.16
C LYS A 116 10.41 0.26 -20.53
N ILE A 117 11.74 0.32 -20.59
CA ILE A 117 12.51 0.25 -21.83
C ILE A 117 12.30 -1.10 -22.54
N ARG A 118 12.30 -2.20 -21.77
CA ARG A 118 12.06 -3.56 -22.29
C ARG A 118 10.63 -3.75 -22.76
N ASP A 119 9.64 -3.25 -22.01
CA ASP A 119 8.22 -3.30 -22.39
C ASP A 119 7.96 -2.56 -23.71
N ARG A 120 8.75 -1.52 -24.00
CA ARG A 120 8.74 -0.78 -25.28
C ARG A 120 9.46 -1.51 -26.41
N GLY A 121 10.02 -2.69 -26.15
CA GLY A 121 10.76 -3.50 -27.12
C GLY A 121 12.12 -2.91 -27.52
N VAL A 122 12.73 -2.08 -26.67
CA VAL A 122 14.07 -1.54 -26.93
C VAL A 122 15.13 -2.54 -26.47
N ARG A 123 16.08 -2.85 -27.35
CA ARG A 123 17.24 -3.70 -27.05
C ARG A 123 18.50 -2.85 -27.07
N HIS A 124 19.30 -2.94 -26.02
CA HIS A 124 20.56 -2.22 -25.92
C HIS A 124 21.54 -3.00 -25.03
N PRO A 125 22.83 -3.14 -25.41
CA PRO A 125 23.80 -3.98 -24.71
C PRO A 125 24.06 -3.54 -23.25
N ASP A 126 23.85 -2.27 -22.93
CA ASP A 126 24.05 -1.75 -21.57
C ASP A 126 22.90 -2.07 -20.61
N LEU A 127 21.72 -2.49 -21.09
CA LEU A 127 20.55 -2.65 -20.20
C LEU A 127 20.75 -3.76 -19.17
N GLU A 128 21.30 -4.90 -19.59
CA GLU A 128 21.60 -6.01 -18.69
C GLU A 128 22.65 -5.60 -17.65
N ARG A 129 23.73 -4.94 -18.09
CA ARG A 129 24.78 -4.45 -17.19
C ARG A 129 24.26 -3.42 -16.18
N LEU A 130 23.39 -2.50 -16.62
CA LEU A 130 22.75 -1.51 -15.75
C LEU A 130 21.81 -2.16 -14.73
N GLU A 131 21.02 -3.14 -15.15
CA GLU A 131 20.08 -3.83 -14.28
C GLU A 131 20.80 -4.64 -13.22
N THR A 132 21.80 -5.45 -13.60
CA THR A 132 22.60 -6.21 -12.64
C THR A 132 23.29 -5.28 -11.65
N ALA A 133 23.93 -4.20 -12.12
CA ALA A 133 24.58 -3.23 -11.23
C ALA A 133 23.59 -2.57 -10.26
N ALA A 134 22.36 -2.24 -10.72
CA ALA A 134 21.33 -1.66 -9.86
C ALA A 134 20.79 -2.68 -8.84
N GLN A 135 20.60 -3.94 -9.23
CA GLN A 135 20.17 -5.03 -8.33
C GLN A 135 21.23 -5.33 -7.27
N ASP A 136 22.49 -5.45 -7.67
CA ASP A 136 23.63 -5.66 -6.76
C ASP A 136 23.73 -4.50 -5.75
N TRP A 137 23.49 -3.26 -6.20
CA TRP A 137 23.47 -2.09 -5.31
C TRP A 137 22.30 -2.15 -4.31
N VAL A 138 21.09 -2.49 -4.74
CA VAL A 138 19.94 -2.70 -3.83
C VAL A 138 20.26 -3.77 -2.80
N GLN A 139 20.85 -4.88 -3.21
CA GLN A 139 21.27 -5.95 -2.30
C GLN A 139 22.32 -5.48 -1.29
N ALA A 140 23.30 -4.68 -1.72
CA ALA A 140 24.30 -4.10 -0.83
C ALA A 140 23.66 -3.14 0.19
N ALA A 141 22.65 -2.36 -0.21
CA ALA A 141 21.88 -1.52 0.71
C ALA A 141 21.13 -2.36 1.76
N GLU A 142 20.47 -3.44 1.36
CA GLU A 142 19.81 -4.36 2.30
C GLU A 142 20.80 -5.02 3.27
N LEU A 143 22.01 -5.36 2.83
CA LEU A 143 23.07 -5.87 3.70
C LEU A 143 23.49 -4.82 4.74
N ALA A 144 23.63 -3.56 4.33
CA ALA A 144 23.92 -2.45 5.25
C ALA A 144 22.79 -2.25 6.27
N ASP A 145 21.53 -2.36 5.85
CA ASP A 145 20.37 -2.23 6.74
C ASP A 145 20.29 -3.35 7.77
N ARG A 146 20.78 -4.55 7.45
CA ARG A 146 20.92 -5.67 8.39
C ARG A 146 22.12 -5.53 9.34
N GLY A 147 23.01 -4.56 9.10
CA GLY A 147 24.24 -4.37 9.86
C GLY A 147 25.47 -5.11 9.30
N GLU A 148 25.36 -5.74 8.12
CA GLU A 148 26.45 -6.47 7.46
C GLU A 148 27.35 -5.54 6.62
N PHE A 149 27.82 -4.45 7.24
CA PHE A 149 28.52 -3.35 6.54
C PHE A 149 29.76 -3.76 5.76
N LEU A 150 30.57 -4.70 6.28
CA LEU A 150 31.76 -5.18 5.59
C LEU A 150 31.42 -5.94 4.30
N ARG A 151 30.32 -6.72 4.31
CA ARG A 151 29.83 -7.40 3.11
C ARG A 151 29.22 -6.42 2.13
N ALA A 152 28.43 -5.47 2.61
CA ALA A 152 27.89 -4.39 1.79
C ALA A 152 29.01 -3.62 1.06
N ALA A 153 30.07 -3.23 1.78
CA ALA A 153 31.22 -2.55 1.19
C ALA A 153 31.92 -3.40 0.12
N ALA A 154 32.15 -4.69 0.39
CA ALA A 154 32.77 -5.59 -0.58
C ALA A 154 31.92 -5.79 -1.84
N GLU A 155 30.59 -5.81 -1.73
CA GLU A 155 29.71 -5.85 -2.90
C GLU A 155 29.76 -4.55 -3.69
N LEU A 156 29.73 -3.39 -3.02
CA LEU A 156 29.83 -2.08 -3.69
C LEU A 156 31.15 -1.91 -4.46
N GLU A 157 32.26 -2.41 -3.93
CA GLU A 157 33.57 -2.41 -4.62
C GLU A 157 33.54 -3.21 -5.93
N ARG A 158 32.76 -4.29 -5.99
CA ARG A 158 32.64 -5.14 -7.19
C ARG A 158 31.78 -4.52 -8.30
N ILE A 159 30.88 -3.60 -7.95
CA ILE A 159 29.98 -2.94 -8.90
C ILE A 159 30.75 -1.91 -9.75
N GLY A 160 31.61 -1.10 -9.11
CA GLY A 160 32.28 0.04 -9.72
C GLY A 160 32.91 -0.24 -11.11
N PRO A 161 33.79 -1.25 -11.24
CA PRO A 161 34.45 -1.57 -12.51
C PRO A 161 33.50 -1.98 -13.65
N LYS A 162 32.27 -2.39 -13.34
CA LYS A 162 31.29 -2.91 -14.31
C LYS A 162 30.29 -1.85 -14.76
N LEU A 163 30.28 -0.67 -14.12
CA LEU A 163 29.29 0.37 -14.40
C LEU A 163 29.47 0.97 -15.80
N PRO A 164 28.41 1.03 -16.63
CA PRO A 164 28.44 1.68 -17.94
C PRO A 164 28.17 3.20 -17.87
N CYS A 165 28.30 3.80 -16.68
CA CYS A 165 28.11 5.21 -16.36
C CYS A 165 29.10 5.65 -15.26
N PRO A 166 29.30 6.95 -15.02
CA PRO A 166 30.13 7.42 -13.92
C PRO A 166 29.68 6.86 -12.56
N ALA A 167 30.65 6.53 -11.70
CA ALA A 167 30.40 5.91 -10.40
C ALA A 167 30.04 6.92 -9.28
N THR A 168 29.74 8.18 -9.61
CA THR A 168 29.61 9.28 -8.63
C THR A 168 28.60 9.00 -7.53
N GLY A 169 27.41 8.49 -7.87
CA GLY A 169 26.41 8.08 -6.87
C GLY A 169 26.84 6.87 -6.05
N LEU A 170 27.53 5.92 -6.68
CA LEU A 170 28.02 4.70 -6.02
C LEU A 170 29.10 5.05 -4.99
N ASP A 171 30.04 5.91 -5.36
CA ASP A 171 31.11 6.38 -4.48
C ASP A 171 30.54 7.16 -3.28
N ARG A 172 29.52 7.99 -3.51
CA ARG A 172 28.80 8.68 -2.43
C ARG A 172 28.15 7.70 -1.47
N PHE A 173 27.44 6.70 -2.00
CA PHE A 173 26.78 5.68 -1.17
C PHE A 173 27.79 4.81 -0.43
N ARG A 174 28.94 4.47 -1.04
CA ARG A 174 30.04 3.76 -0.36
C ARG A 174 30.54 4.57 0.85
N GLY A 175 30.78 5.87 0.68
CA GLY A 175 31.15 6.76 1.79
C GLY A 175 30.07 6.84 2.88
N GLU A 176 28.79 6.81 2.51
CA GLU A 176 27.68 6.72 3.48
C GLU A 176 27.71 5.40 4.27
N VAL A 177 27.91 4.27 3.59
CA VAL A 177 28.03 2.95 4.22
C VAL A 177 29.22 2.88 5.17
N GLU A 178 30.38 3.45 4.80
CA GLU A 178 31.55 3.55 5.66
C GLU A 178 31.28 4.38 6.93
N ASN A 179 30.62 5.54 6.78
CA ASN A 179 30.24 6.38 7.91
C ASN A 179 29.20 5.70 8.83
N ARG A 180 28.18 5.06 8.23
CA ARG A 180 27.20 4.24 8.96
C ARG A 180 27.90 3.12 9.73
N HIS A 181 28.87 2.43 9.12
CA HIS A 181 29.60 1.36 9.78
C HIS A 181 30.36 1.84 11.04
N ALA A 182 31.02 3.00 10.98
CA ALA A 182 31.71 3.58 12.14
C ALA A 182 30.74 3.82 13.31
N ARG A 183 29.61 4.50 13.03
CA ARG A 183 28.56 4.78 14.03
C ARG A 183 27.93 3.49 14.57
N PHE A 184 27.69 2.51 13.71
CA PHE A 184 27.12 1.23 14.08
C PHE A 184 28.02 0.48 15.07
N ARG A 185 29.33 0.43 14.81
CA ARG A 185 30.29 -0.24 15.71
C ARG A 185 30.29 0.35 17.12
N GLU A 186 30.30 1.66 17.23
CA GLU A 186 30.26 2.35 18.53
C GLU A 186 28.94 2.12 19.26
N ALA A 187 27.81 2.20 18.55
CA ALA A 187 26.48 1.98 19.13
C ALA A 187 26.28 0.52 19.57
N VAL A 188 26.75 -0.46 18.80
CA VAL A 188 26.65 -1.88 19.16
C VAL A 188 27.50 -2.21 20.38
N ALA A 189 28.72 -1.67 20.48
CA ALA A 189 29.55 -1.85 21.67
C ALA A 189 28.82 -1.35 22.94
N ARG A 190 28.31 -0.11 22.92
CA ARG A 190 27.51 0.44 24.02
C ARG A 190 26.25 -0.37 24.33
N LEU A 191 25.58 -0.91 23.31
CA LEU A 191 24.38 -1.73 23.50
C LEU A 191 24.70 -3.01 24.26
N LEU A 192 25.79 -3.68 23.90
CA LEU A 192 26.23 -4.91 24.54
C LEU A 192 26.66 -4.65 25.99
N ASP A 193 27.45 -3.59 26.23
CA ASP A 193 27.85 -3.17 27.57
C ASP A 193 26.64 -2.87 28.47
N ALA A 194 25.66 -2.12 27.97
CA ALA A 194 24.44 -1.80 28.72
C ALA A 194 23.58 -3.04 29.00
N ALA A 195 23.53 -3.98 28.05
CA ALA A 195 22.81 -5.24 28.21
C ALA A 195 23.49 -6.17 29.22
N GLU A 196 24.83 -6.25 29.22
CA GLU A 196 25.62 -7.03 30.17
C GLU A 196 25.51 -6.47 31.60
N ALA A 197 25.57 -5.14 31.73
CA ALA A 197 25.33 -4.42 32.99
C ALA A 197 23.86 -4.46 33.47
N LYS A 198 22.95 -5.03 32.67
CA LYS A 198 21.50 -5.08 32.93
C LYS A 198 20.86 -3.69 33.11
N HIS A 199 21.46 -2.66 32.51
CA HIS A 199 20.91 -1.30 32.49
C HIS A 199 19.82 -1.19 31.41
N TRP A 200 18.67 -1.81 31.65
CA TRP A 200 17.65 -2.01 30.61
C TRP A 200 17.09 -0.72 29.99
N ARG A 201 16.97 0.37 30.75
CA ARG A 201 16.55 1.68 30.19
C ARG A 201 17.57 2.24 29.20
N GLU A 202 18.85 2.14 29.53
CA GLU A 202 19.95 2.56 28.66
C GLU A 202 20.03 1.65 27.42
N ALA A 203 19.90 0.34 27.61
CA ALA A 203 19.90 -0.63 26.50
C ALA A 203 18.77 -0.37 25.49
N VAL A 204 17.57 0.08 25.92
CA VAL A 204 16.48 0.48 25.01
C VAL A 204 16.88 1.70 24.17
N ALA A 205 17.47 2.72 24.79
CA ALA A 205 17.89 3.94 24.11
C ALA A 205 19.01 3.66 23.10
N VAL A 206 20.06 2.95 23.52
CA VAL A 206 21.19 2.62 22.64
C VAL A 206 20.76 1.66 21.52
N ALA A 207 19.82 0.75 21.76
CA ALA A 207 19.27 -0.09 20.70
C ALA A 207 18.52 0.73 19.63
N ALA A 208 17.86 1.83 20.00
CA ALA A 208 17.26 2.74 19.02
C ALA A 208 18.32 3.42 18.16
N GLU A 209 19.47 3.80 18.74
CA GLU A 209 20.61 4.34 17.99
C GLU A 209 21.18 3.33 16.99
N VAL A 210 21.33 2.05 17.39
CA VAL A 210 21.76 0.98 16.48
C VAL A 210 20.76 0.81 15.32
N LEU A 211 19.46 0.83 15.62
CA LEU A 211 18.41 0.66 14.62
C LEU A 211 18.21 1.87 13.71
N ALA A 212 18.62 3.06 14.13
CA ALA A 212 18.68 4.23 13.23
C ALA A 212 19.77 4.07 12.16
N VAL A 213 20.84 3.32 12.46
CA VAL A 213 21.95 3.10 11.51
C VAL A 213 21.77 1.81 10.69
N ALA A 214 21.21 0.77 11.31
CA ALA A 214 20.92 -0.53 10.70
C ALA A 214 19.48 -0.97 11.06
N PRO A 215 18.46 -0.53 10.29
CA PRO A 215 17.04 -0.72 10.61
C PRO A 215 16.61 -2.19 10.78
N ASP A 216 17.30 -3.12 10.12
CA ASP A 216 17.01 -4.54 10.13
C ASP A 216 17.95 -5.39 10.98
N HIS A 217 18.75 -4.76 11.83
CA HIS A 217 19.63 -5.46 12.76
C HIS A 217 18.85 -6.29 13.79
N ARG A 218 18.91 -7.62 13.67
CA ARG A 218 18.08 -8.57 14.44
C ARG A 218 18.37 -8.55 15.94
N GLU A 219 19.65 -8.48 16.32
CA GLU A 219 20.04 -8.53 17.74
C GLU A 219 19.63 -7.28 18.49
N ALA A 220 19.76 -6.10 17.88
CA ALA A 220 19.29 -4.85 18.49
C ALA A 220 17.77 -4.85 18.69
N LYS A 221 16.99 -5.34 17.71
CA LYS A 221 15.54 -5.54 17.89
C LYS A 221 15.23 -6.47 19.07
N ALA A 222 16.00 -7.56 19.22
CA ALA A 222 15.82 -8.53 20.29
C ALA A 222 16.20 -7.97 21.68
N VAL A 223 17.34 -7.29 21.81
CA VAL A 223 17.78 -6.64 23.06
C VAL A 223 16.78 -5.56 23.47
N ARG A 224 16.33 -4.71 22.53
CA ARG A 224 15.30 -3.70 22.79
C ARG A 224 14.01 -4.31 23.31
N GLY A 225 13.53 -5.39 22.68
CA GLY A 225 12.32 -6.09 23.11
C GLY A 225 12.44 -6.67 24.52
N LYS A 226 13.57 -7.31 24.84
CA LYS A 226 13.85 -7.83 26.19
C LYS A 226 13.95 -6.70 27.23
N ALA A 227 14.75 -5.69 26.92
CA ALA A 227 14.99 -4.56 27.80
C ALA A 227 13.71 -3.75 28.07
N TRP A 228 12.84 -3.61 27.06
CA TRP A 228 11.52 -3.01 27.22
C TRP A 228 10.65 -3.78 28.20
N VAL A 229 10.53 -5.11 28.02
CA VAL A 229 9.73 -5.96 28.92
C VAL A 229 10.21 -5.84 30.37
N VAL A 230 11.52 -5.88 30.60
CA VAL A 230 12.11 -5.83 31.96
C VAL A 230 12.10 -4.41 32.57
N ALA A 231 12.16 -3.36 31.75
CA ALA A 231 12.14 -1.98 32.23
C ALA A 231 10.72 -1.46 32.56
N THR A 232 9.67 -2.18 32.16
CA THR A 232 8.28 -1.91 32.58
C THR A 232 8.14 -2.21 34.07
N PRO A 233 7.70 -1.27 34.93
CA PRO A 233 7.44 -1.58 36.32
C PRO A 233 6.30 -2.60 36.45
N GLU A 234 6.49 -3.61 37.30
CA GLU A 234 5.41 -4.46 37.81
C GLU A 234 4.38 -3.56 38.49
N THR A 235 3.23 -3.37 37.85
CA THR A 235 2.02 -2.94 38.57
C THR A 235 1.71 -4.02 39.61
N ALA A 236 1.98 -3.72 40.87
CA ALA A 236 1.72 -4.58 42.01
C ALA A 236 0.29 -5.13 41.98
N ASP A 237 0.17 -6.45 42.18
CA ASP A 237 -1.08 -7.19 42.29
C ASP A 237 -2.00 -6.57 43.35
N PHE A 238 -3.04 -5.86 42.90
CA PHE A 238 -4.14 -5.46 43.77
C PHE A 238 -5.18 -6.57 43.76
N VAL A 239 -5.05 -7.55 44.66
CA VAL A 239 -6.08 -8.56 44.92
C VAL A 239 -7.20 -7.91 45.72
N ALA A 240 -8.22 -7.38 45.04
CA ALA A 240 -9.48 -7.00 45.68
C ALA A 240 -10.33 -8.26 45.90
N SER A 241 -10.30 -8.80 47.12
CA SER A 241 -11.27 -9.80 47.58
C SER A 241 -12.66 -9.16 47.67
N PHE A 242 -13.62 -9.67 46.88
CA PHE A 242 -15.04 -9.39 47.08
C PHE A 242 -15.85 -10.69 47.17
N PRO A 243 -16.89 -10.74 48.02
CA PRO A 243 -17.63 -11.96 48.32
C PRO A 243 -18.59 -12.33 47.18
N PRO A 244 -18.95 -13.62 47.04
CA PRO A 244 -19.82 -14.07 45.95
C PRO A 244 -21.28 -13.59 46.13
N PRO A 245 -21.99 -13.27 45.04
CA PRO A 245 -23.39 -12.88 45.09
C PRO A 245 -24.32 -14.08 45.36
N PRO A 246 -25.52 -13.85 45.95
CA PRO A 246 -26.41 -14.94 46.36
C PRO A 246 -27.12 -15.57 45.16
N ALA A 247 -27.29 -16.89 45.22
CA ALA A 247 -27.97 -17.69 44.20
C ALA A 247 -29.49 -17.45 44.21
N THR A 248 -30.04 -17.02 43.07
CA THR A 248 -31.49 -16.97 42.83
C THR A 248 -31.99 -18.30 42.29
N ASN A 249 -32.80 -19.00 43.09
CA ASN A 249 -33.65 -20.12 42.67
C ASN A 249 -35.12 -19.65 42.62
N GLY A 250 -35.86 -20.11 41.60
CA GLY A 250 -37.31 -20.32 41.73
C GLY A 250 -38.24 -19.37 40.97
N ALA A 251 -38.34 -19.61 39.67
CA ALA A 251 -39.55 -19.85 38.88
C ALA A 251 -40.98 -19.40 39.36
N VAL A 252 -41.72 -18.88 38.37
CA VAL A 252 -43.18 -18.91 38.10
C VAL A 252 -44.13 -18.05 38.95
N SER A 253 -44.81 -17.07 38.31
CA SER A 253 -46.23 -17.21 37.95
C SER A 253 -46.83 -15.94 37.34
N ALA A 254 -47.65 -16.16 36.31
CA ALA A 254 -48.41 -15.20 35.56
C ALA A 254 -49.66 -14.71 36.30
N ARG A 255 -50.06 -13.45 36.08
CA ARG A 255 -51.44 -13.14 35.64
C ARG A 255 -51.63 -11.71 35.16
N ALA A 256 -52.48 -11.62 34.14
CA ALA A 256 -52.84 -10.48 33.33
C ALA A 256 -53.86 -9.52 33.97
N ARG A 257 -53.94 -8.35 33.32
CA ARG A 257 -55.09 -7.44 33.04
C ARG A 257 -54.69 -6.00 33.36
N SER A 258 -55.08 -4.92 32.67
CA SER A 258 -55.63 -4.58 31.35
C SER A 258 -56.21 -3.16 31.51
N ALA A 259 -56.12 -2.32 30.47
CA ALA A 259 -56.87 -1.07 30.22
C ALA A 259 -56.42 0.18 31.02
N SER A 260 -56.52 1.42 30.54
CA SER A 260 -56.70 2.08 29.22
C SER A 260 -57.01 3.55 29.55
N ALA A 261 -56.41 4.52 28.84
CA ALA A 261 -56.95 5.83 28.42
C ALA A 261 -55.76 6.77 28.05
N VAL A 262 -55.53 7.13 26.77
CA VAL A 262 -56.14 8.26 26.00
C VAL A 262 -55.69 9.61 26.58
N SER A 263 -55.09 10.60 25.88
CA SER A 263 -54.96 11.07 24.49
C SER A 263 -53.74 12.01 24.42
N GLY A 264 -53.11 12.42 23.31
CA GLY A 264 -53.37 12.29 21.88
C GLY A 264 -52.46 13.28 21.09
N ALA A 265 -52.27 12.97 19.81
CA ALA A 265 -51.77 13.80 18.68
C ALA A 265 -50.32 14.35 18.75
N ARG A 266 -49.49 14.33 17.70
CA ARG A 266 -49.79 14.36 16.26
C ARG A 266 -48.60 13.83 15.42
N GLU A 267 -48.93 13.34 14.24
CA GLU A 267 -48.15 12.57 13.27
C GLU A 267 -47.00 13.33 12.56
N THR A 268 -45.97 12.58 12.12
CA THR A 268 -45.64 12.47 10.69
C THR A 268 -44.99 11.11 10.38
N ARG A 269 -45.41 10.56 9.26
CA ARG A 269 -45.36 9.15 8.80
C ARG A 269 -44.46 9.05 7.58
N TRP A 270 -43.61 8.01 7.52
CA TRP A 270 -43.05 7.47 6.27
C TRP A 270 -43.12 5.95 6.33
N ASP A 271 -43.93 5.38 5.44
CA ASP A 271 -44.28 3.97 5.37
C ASP A 271 -43.17 3.12 4.74
N SER A 272 -43.19 1.86 5.17
CA SER A 272 -42.27 0.78 4.84
C SER A 272 -42.36 0.29 3.39
N VAL A 273 -41.23 -0.12 2.82
CA VAL A 273 -41.17 -1.10 1.73
C VAL A 273 -40.28 -2.26 2.18
N ARG A 274 -40.91 -3.43 2.39
CA ARG A 274 -40.24 -4.73 2.56
C ARG A 274 -39.78 -5.27 1.20
N PRO A 275 -38.56 -5.83 1.08
CA PRO A 275 -38.25 -6.79 0.02
C PRO A 275 -38.75 -8.20 0.34
N PRO A 276 -39.04 -9.04 -0.67
CA PRO A 276 -39.70 -10.33 -0.51
C PRO A 276 -38.73 -11.46 -0.14
N ALA A 277 -39.28 -12.48 0.53
CA ALA A 277 -38.61 -13.74 0.84
C ALA A 277 -38.33 -14.56 -0.43
N ILE A 278 -37.17 -15.20 -0.50
CA ILE A 278 -36.81 -16.17 -1.55
C ILE A 278 -36.95 -17.59 -0.96
N PRO A 279 -37.51 -18.58 -1.71
CA PRO A 279 -37.84 -19.90 -1.18
C PRO A 279 -36.62 -20.82 -1.05
N GLU A 280 -36.57 -21.56 0.06
CA GLU A 280 -35.79 -22.79 0.20
C GLU A 280 -36.31 -23.84 -0.79
N HIS A 281 -35.53 -24.21 -1.81
CA HIS A 281 -35.50 -25.55 -2.42
C HIS A 281 -34.49 -25.53 -3.58
N ALA A 282 -33.25 -25.98 -3.32
CA ALA A 282 -32.38 -26.65 -4.29
C ALA A 282 -31.10 -27.16 -3.59
N LEU A 283 -31.27 -27.99 -2.55
CA LEU A 283 -30.24 -28.94 -2.17
C LEU A 283 -30.48 -30.23 -2.96
N SER A 284 -29.37 -30.84 -3.40
CA SER A 284 -29.23 -32.17 -4.02
C SER A 284 -29.30 -32.26 -5.56
N ARG A 285 -28.12 -32.17 -6.22
CA ARG A 285 -27.40 -33.34 -6.78
C ARG A 285 -26.15 -32.93 -7.59
N ALA A 286 -25.18 -33.87 -7.59
CA ALA A 286 -23.85 -33.89 -8.22
C ALA A 286 -22.76 -33.14 -7.42
N SER A 287 -22.00 -33.73 -6.48
CA SER A 287 -21.22 -34.98 -6.45
C SER A 287 -20.27 -35.18 -7.63
N ASN A 288 -19.07 -34.59 -7.53
CA ASN A 288 -17.76 -35.30 -7.53
C ASN A 288 -16.62 -34.37 -7.95
N GLY A 289 -15.63 -34.20 -7.08
CA GLY A 289 -14.39 -33.48 -7.43
C GLY A 289 -13.53 -33.06 -6.24
N SER A 290 -13.01 -34.04 -5.50
CA SER A 290 -11.85 -33.93 -4.59
C SER A 290 -11.97 -33.02 -3.36
N ALA A 291 -12.37 -33.63 -2.24
CA ALA A 291 -11.93 -33.21 -0.93
C ALA A 291 -10.41 -33.39 -0.83
N ALA A 292 -9.66 -32.30 -0.86
CA ALA A 292 -8.29 -32.26 -0.36
C ALA A 292 -8.32 -31.57 1.01
N SER A 293 -7.92 -32.37 2.00
CA SER A 293 -7.79 -32.11 3.43
C SER A 293 -7.43 -30.68 3.85
N LEU A 294 -8.25 -30.12 4.74
CA LEU A 294 -7.83 -29.10 5.70
C LEU A 294 -6.85 -29.75 6.69
N SER A 295 -5.57 -29.68 6.36
CA SER A 295 -4.48 -29.94 7.29
C SER A 295 -4.12 -28.64 8.00
N SER A 296 -4.49 -28.53 9.28
CA SER A 296 -3.88 -27.61 10.22
C SER A 296 -2.43 -28.03 10.50
N THR A 297 -1.44 -27.36 9.92
CA THR A 297 -0.05 -27.28 10.48
C THR A 297 0.81 -26.25 9.72
N GLY A 298 1.54 -25.42 10.46
CA GLY A 298 2.67 -24.60 9.96
C GLY A 298 2.34 -23.11 9.81
N GLY A 299 3.08 -22.25 10.52
CA GLY A 299 2.85 -20.79 10.58
C GLY A 299 2.69 -20.16 9.19
N ALA A 300 1.45 -19.84 8.84
CA ALA A 300 1.13 -19.13 7.61
C ALA A 300 1.68 -17.71 7.69
N ALA A 301 2.42 -17.28 6.68
CA ALA A 301 2.87 -15.90 6.57
C ALA A 301 1.64 -14.98 6.57
N LEU A 302 1.66 -13.94 7.42
CA LEU A 302 0.57 -12.97 7.50
C LEU A 302 0.29 -12.37 6.11
N PRO A 303 -0.98 -12.19 5.73
CA PRO A 303 -1.31 -11.57 4.45
C PRO A 303 -0.81 -10.12 4.41
N LYS A 304 -0.61 -9.56 3.22
CA LYS A 304 -0.20 -8.16 3.07
C LYS A 304 -1.21 -7.17 3.67
N ARG A 305 -2.49 -7.55 3.66
CA ARG A 305 -3.62 -6.73 4.11
C ARG A 305 -4.81 -7.59 4.50
N PHE A 306 -5.65 -7.07 5.39
CA PHE A 306 -6.90 -7.69 5.83
C PHE A 306 -7.94 -6.61 6.16
N LEU A 307 -9.21 -6.98 6.28
CA LEU A 307 -10.30 -6.11 6.67
C LEU A 307 -10.56 -6.26 8.18
N LEU A 308 -10.78 -5.15 8.86
CA LEU A 308 -11.18 -5.11 10.26
C LEU A 308 -12.52 -4.39 10.37
N TRP A 309 -13.53 -5.09 10.85
CA TRP A 309 -14.88 -4.59 11.05
C TRP A 309 -15.13 -4.43 12.53
N VAL A 310 -15.40 -3.21 13.00
CA VAL A 310 -15.68 -2.94 14.42
C VAL A 310 -17.13 -2.49 14.53
N ASP A 311 -17.93 -3.26 15.28
CA ASP A 311 -19.36 -3.00 15.40
C ASP A 311 -19.63 -1.63 16.04
N GLY A 312 -20.60 -0.91 15.49
CA GLY A 312 -20.94 0.45 15.90
C GLY A 312 -19.85 1.52 15.67
N VAL A 313 -18.71 1.17 15.06
CA VAL A 313 -17.59 2.10 14.81
C VAL A 313 -17.32 2.26 13.32
N GLY A 314 -17.07 1.16 12.59
CA GLY A 314 -16.74 1.23 11.17
C GLY A 314 -15.85 0.10 10.66
N GLY A 315 -15.60 0.12 9.36
CA GLY A 315 -14.69 -0.78 8.66
C GLY A 315 -13.33 -0.14 8.39
N TYR A 316 -12.27 -0.95 8.44
CA TYR A 316 -10.92 -0.49 8.14
C TYR A 316 -10.19 -1.49 7.22
N LEU A 317 -9.47 -0.95 6.24
CA LEU A 317 -8.46 -1.72 5.51
C LEU A 317 -7.14 -1.67 6.28
N VAL A 318 -6.66 -2.80 6.75
CA VAL A 318 -5.40 -2.90 7.50
C VAL A 318 -4.28 -3.37 6.58
N CYS A 319 -3.26 -2.53 6.38
CA CYS A 319 -2.05 -2.85 5.61
C CYS A 319 -0.91 -3.23 6.55
N LEU A 320 -0.27 -4.38 6.29
CA LEU A 320 0.81 -4.92 7.12
C LEU A 320 2.23 -4.60 6.59
N SER A 321 2.35 -4.30 5.31
CA SER A 321 3.64 -3.93 4.70
C SER A 321 4.17 -2.59 5.24
N SER A 322 5.50 -2.44 5.33
CA SER A 322 6.14 -1.14 5.58
C SER A 322 6.02 -0.20 4.38
N ARG A 323 5.87 -0.75 3.18
CA ARG A 323 5.63 -0.03 1.92
C ARG A 323 4.19 -0.26 1.49
N VAL A 324 3.42 0.83 1.36
CA VAL A 324 1.99 0.81 1.00
C VAL A 324 1.77 1.67 -0.23
N THR A 325 1.26 1.05 -1.29
CA THR A 325 1.02 1.71 -2.58
C THR A 325 -0.42 2.18 -2.74
N PHE A 326 -0.60 3.36 -3.31
CA PHE A 326 -1.89 3.99 -3.61
C PHE A 326 -2.06 4.12 -5.11
N GLY A 327 -3.26 3.87 -5.61
CA GLY A 327 -3.54 4.10 -7.03
C GLY A 327 -4.95 3.77 -7.42
N GLN A 328 -5.22 3.86 -8.72
CA GLN A 328 -6.56 3.70 -9.27
C GLN A 328 -7.12 2.31 -8.98
N ALA A 329 -8.37 2.25 -8.51
CA ALA A 329 -9.12 1.01 -8.42
C ALA A 329 -9.34 0.42 -9.82
N THR A 330 -8.62 -0.65 -10.14
CA THR A 330 -8.72 -1.39 -11.40
C THR A 330 -8.81 -2.88 -11.11
N ALA A 331 -9.50 -3.65 -11.96
CA ALA A 331 -9.76 -5.07 -11.75
C ALA A 331 -8.51 -5.95 -11.51
N ASP A 332 -7.35 -5.54 -12.01
CA ASP A 332 -6.06 -6.25 -11.92
C ASP A 332 -4.96 -5.43 -11.21
N GLY A 333 -5.33 -4.37 -10.47
CA GLY A 333 -4.38 -3.38 -9.96
C GLY A 333 -3.50 -3.89 -8.80
N PRO A 334 -2.15 -3.79 -8.87
CA PRO A 334 -1.26 -4.33 -7.84
C PRO A 334 -1.12 -3.42 -6.62
N VAL A 335 -2.03 -2.46 -6.41
CA VAL A 335 -1.92 -1.47 -5.33
C VAL A 335 -2.49 -1.99 -4.02
N ASP A 336 -1.92 -1.50 -2.92
CA ASP A 336 -2.35 -1.83 -1.56
C ASP A 336 -3.65 -1.13 -1.18
N VAL A 337 -3.76 0.13 -1.56
CA VAL A 337 -4.91 1.01 -1.31
C VAL A 337 -5.47 1.47 -2.66
N PRO A 338 -6.42 0.73 -3.24
CA PRO A 338 -7.11 1.13 -4.46
C PRO A 338 -8.10 2.26 -4.19
N LEU A 339 -8.13 3.27 -5.07
CA LEU A 339 -8.92 4.49 -4.91
C LEU A 339 -9.85 4.70 -6.11
N PHE A 340 -11.14 4.97 -5.85
CA PHE A 340 -12.04 5.49 -6.88
C PHE A 340 -11.86 7.01 -7.04
N ALA A 341 -10.74 7.39 -7.65
CA ALA A 341 -10.36 8.77 -7.88
C ALA A 341 -9.66 8.94 -9.24
N ASP A 342 -9.56 10.19 -9.70
CA ASP A 342 -8.70 10.55 -10.82
C ASP A 342 -7.22 10.57 -10.38
N VAL A 343 -6.69 9.37 -10.20
CA VAL A 343 -5.31 9.09 -9.81
C VAL A 343 -4.72 8.10 -10.80
N SER A 344 -3.38 8.01 -10.84
CA SER A 344 -2.70 7.04 -11.70
C SER A 344 -2.87 5.61 -11.17
N ARG A 345 -2.67 4.60 -12.03
CA ARG A 345 -2.72 3.17 -11.67
C ARG A 345 -1.87 2.84 -10.43
N THR A 346 -0.65 3.36 -10.39
CA THR A 346 0.19 3.47 -9.19
C THR A 346 0.56 4.94 -9.07
N HIS A 347 -0.01 5.62 -8.09
CA HIS A 347 0.07 7.07 -7.99
C HIS A 347 1.07 7.52 -6.94
N ALA A 348 1.03 6.92 -5.75
CA ALA A 348 1.91 7.27 -4.67
C ALA A 348 2.26 6.03 -3.85
N GLU A 349 3.29 6.17 -3.03
CA GLU A 349 3.72 5.14 -2.13
C GLU A 349 4.10 5.75 -0.80
N LEU A 350 3.59 5.17 0.28
CA LEU A 350 3.92 5.52 1.65
C LEU A 350 4.84 4.44 2.21
N THR A 351 6.06 4.84 2.55
CA THR A 351 7.02 3.99 3.23
C THR A 351 7.10 4.40 4.69
N ARG A 352 7.03 3.41 5.57
CA ARG A 352 7.26 3.53 6.99
C ARG A 352 8.62 2.95 7.33
N ASP A 353 9.44 3.77 7.96
CA ASP A 353 10.74 3.42 8.51
C ASP A 353 10.83 3.90 9.98
N PRO A 354 11.95 3.69 10.68
CA PRO A 354 12.13 4.19 12.04
C PRO A 354 12.20 5.72 12.17
N GLU A 355 12.57 6.44 11.11
CA GLU A 355 12.69 7.91 11.10
C GLU A 355 11.32 8.57 10.93
N GLY A 356 10.38 7.86 10.32
CA GLY A 356 8.98 8.24 10.26
C GLY A 356 8.28 7.67 9.04
N TYR A 357 7.58 8.56 8.34
CA TYR A 357 6.71 8.20 7.23
C TYR A 357 7.05 9.08 6.06
N VAL A 358 7.44 8.46 4.95
CA VAL A 358 7.77 9.17 3.72
C VAL A 358 6.76 8.77 2.66
N ILE A 359 6.09 9.76 2.08
CA ILE A 359 5.27 9.55 0.89
C ILE A 359 6.01 10.04 -0.34
N GLU A 360 6.02 9.22 -1.39
CA GLU A 360 6.63 9.52 -2.67
C GLU A 360 5.62 9.33 -3.81
N SER A 361 5.76 10.15 -4.86
CA SER A 361 4.96 10.03 -6.07
C SER A 361 5.73 10.51 -7.30
N GLY A 362 5.81 9.64 -8.31
CA GLY A 362 6.32 10.02 -9.63
C GLY A 362 5.43 11.04 -10.36
N ARG A 363 4.15 11.16 -9.97
CA ARG A 363 3.15 12.05 -10.57
C ARG A 363 2.96 13.36 -9.80
N GLY A 364 3.59 13.49 -8.64
CA GLY A 364 3.41 14.60 -7.72
C GLY A 364 2.19 14.40 -6.81
N ILE A 365 2.29 14.98 -5.63
CA ILE A 365 1.28 15.02 -4.56
C ILE A 365 1.25 16.44 -3.99
N ARG A 366 0.17 16.79 -3.28
CA ARG A 366 0.17 18.00 -2.45
C ARG A 366 0.15 17.62 -0.98
N VAL A 367 1.08 18.15 -0.20
CA VAL A 367 1.07 18.02 1.26
C VAL A 367 0.79 19.39 1.85
N ASN A 368 -0.30 19.51 2.59
CA ASN A 368 -0.80 20.78 3.14
C ASN A 368 -0.92 21.89 2.08
N GLY A 369 -1.30 21.50 0.86
CA GLY A 369 -1.46 22.39 -0.29
C GLY A 369 -0.20 22.65 -1.10
N ALA A 370 0.99 22.32 -0.59
CA ALA A 370 2.26 22.48 -1.30
C ALA A 370 2.53 21.28 -2.23
N GLU A 371 2.80 21.55 -3.51
CA GLU A 371 3.16 20.51 -4.48
C GLU A 371 4.56 19.95 -4.22
N THR A 372 4.68 18.63 -4.17
CA THR A 372 5.95 17.92 -3.99
C THR A 372 5.88 16.52 -4.61
N LYS A 373 7.04 15.89 -4.83
CA LYS A 373 7.13 14.48 -5.22
C LYS A 373 7.51 13.57 -4.06
N ARG A 374 7.97 14.14 -2.96
CA ARG A 374 8.39 13.44 -1.74
C ARG A 374 8.12 14.31 -0.52
N ALA A 375 7.58 13.73 0.55
CA ALA A 375 7.40 14.43 1.81
C ALA A 375 7.55 13.47 2.99
N VAL A 376 8.17 13.95 4.07
CA VAL A 376 8.08 13.32 5.38
C VAL A 376 6.77 13.80 6.02
N LEU A 377 5.92 12.86 6.45
CA LEU A 377 4.61 13.16 7.00
C LEU A 377 4.65 13.31 8.51
N SER A 378 4.03 14.39 8.98
CA SER A 378 3.70 14.66 10.37
C SER A 378 2.22 14.41 10.63
N THR A 379 1.86 14.16 11.89
CA THR A 379 0.45 14.00 12.27
C THR A 379 -0.35 15.23 11.90
N ASN A 380 -1.56 15.00 11.37
CA ASN A 380 -2.49 15.96 10.79
C ASN A 380 -2.11 16.52 9.43
N ASP A 381 -1.04 16.03 8.79
CA ASP A 381 -0.75 16.39 7.41
C ASP A 381 -1.88 15.94 6.48
N ARG A 382 -2.34 16.88 5.65
CA ARG A 382 -3.31 16.64 4.60
C ARG A 382 -2.57 16.34 3.31
N VAL A 383 -2.69 15.10 2.84
CA VAL A 383 -2.12 14.66 1.58
C VAL A 383 -3.20 14.64 0.53
N THR A 384 -2.94 15.26 -0.63
CA THR A 384 -3.78 15.19 -1.82
C THR A 384 -3.06 14.41 -2.92
N LEU A 385 -3.69 13.33 -3.37
CA LEU A 385 -3.33 12.51 -4.52
C LEU A 385 -4.17 12.97 -5.73
N GLY A 386 -3.51 13.19 -6.88
CA GLY A 386 -4.16 13.68 -8.09
C GLY A 386 -4.84 15.03 -7.89
N ALA A 387 -6.01 15.22 -8.52
CA ALA A 387 -6.74 16.48 -8.47
C ALA A 387 -7.47 16.71 -7.13
N SER A 388 -8.02 15.65 -6.53
CA SER A 388 -9.05 15.77 -5.49
C SER A 388 -9.01 14.73 -4.37
N CYS A 389 -8.26 13.64 -4.49
CA CYS A 389 -8.30 12.57 -3.47
C CYS A 389 -7.46 12.96 -2.27
N GLN A 390 -8.06 13.14 -1.10
CA GLN A 390 -7.39 13.63 0.10
C GLN A 390 -7.53 12.65 1.26
N PHE A 391 -6.44 12.50 2.01
CA PHE A 391 -6.48 11.89 3.32
C PHE A 391 -5.73 12.74 4.35
N LEU A 392 -6.14 12.63 5.60
CA LEU A 392 -5.39 13.10 6.75
C LEU A 392 -4.54 11.96 7.30
N PHE A 393 -3.28 12.27 7.57
CA PHE A 393 -2.34 11.36 8.20
C PHE A 393 -2.41 11.53 9.71
N HIS A 394 -2.84 10.52 10.45
CA HIS A 394 -2.91 10.56 11.92
C HIS A 394 -2.00 9.50 12.53
N ARG A 395 -1.16 9.90 13.49
CA ARG A 395 -0.43 9.00 14.39
C ARG A 395 -0.94 9.22 15.82
N PRO A 396 -2.05 8.56 16.22
CA PRO A 396 -2.69 8.80 17.51
C PRO A 396 -1.74 8.50 18.68
N VAL A 397 -1.00 7.40 18.60
CA VAL A 397 -0.01 7.02 19.60
C VAL A 397 1.38 7.37 19.09
N ALA A 398 2.00 8.41 19.67
CA ALA A 398 3.25 8.98 19.17
C ALA A 398 4.42 7.98 19.06
N VAL A 399 4.46 6.99 19.96
CA VAL A 399 5.49 5.93 20.00
C VAL A 399 5.15 4.71 19.12
N SER A 400 3.91 4.64 18.62
CA SER A 400 3.45 3.56 17.76
C SER A 400 3.92 3.80 16.33
N SER A 401 4.35 2.72 15.67
CA SER A 401 4.60 2.68 14.23
C SER A 401 3.33 2.35 13.42
N SER A 402 2.17 2.43 14.07
CA SER A 402 0.87 2.34 13.42
C SER A 402 0.25 3.72 13.23
N VAL A 403 -0.38 3.91 12.07
CA VAL A 403 -1.04 5.17 11.70
C VAL A 403 -2.38 4.91 11.06
N ARG A 404 -3.25 5.92 11.18
CA ARG A 404 -4.57 5.96 10.55
C ARG A 404 -4.53 6.98 9.41
N LEU A 405 -5.01 6.57 8.25
CA LEU A 405 -5.30 7.46 7.14
C LEU A 405 -6.81 7.65 7.05
N GLU A 406 -7.26 8.88 7.26
CA GLU A 406 -8.66 9.23 7.20
C GLU A 406 -8.96 9.91 5.86
N LEU A 407 -9.81 9.31 5.03
CA LEU A 407 -10.20 9.88 3.75
C LEU A 407 -11.12 11.08 3.98
N THR A 408 -10.73 12.26 3.49
CA THR A 408 -11.49 13.51 3.70
C THR A 408 -12.06 14.12 2.43
N SER A 409 -11.74 13.56 1.27
CA SER A 409 -12.23 14.05 -0.03
C SER A 409 -13.56 13.45 -0.48
N GLY A 410 -14.25 12.67 0.35
CA GLY A 410 -15.49 11.98 -0.01
C GLY A 410 -15.33 10.86 -1.07
N HIS A 411 -14.09 10.54 -1.47
CA HIS A 411 -13.80 9.43 -2.38
C HIS A 411 -13.87 8.12 -1.59
N ARG A 412 -14.36 7.05 -2.24
CA ARG A 412 -14.54 5.74 -1.60
C ARG A 412 -13.42 4.78 -2.00
N LEU A 413 -13.12 3.85 -1.10
CA LEU A 413 -12.36 2.64 -1.39
C LEU A 413 -13.30 1.60 -2.04
N PRO A 414 -12.77 0.62 -2.79
CA PRO A 414 -13.58 -0.45 -3.39
C PRO A 414 -14.40 -1.27 -2.40
N VAL A 415 -13.89 -1.45 -1.20
CA VAL A 415 -14.65 -1.94 -0.05
C VAL A 415 -15.13 -0.74 0.75
N ALA A 416 -16.37 -0.77 1.21
CA ALA A 416 -16.98 0.26 2.04
C ALA A 416 -16.37 0.28 3.46
N VAL A 417 -15.09 0.64 3.54
CA VAL A 417 -14.38 0.92 4.78
C VAL A 417 -14.27 2.44 4.97
N ASP A 418 -14.23 2.85 6.23
CA ASP A 418 -14.19 4.24 6.66
C ASP A 418 -12.77 4.82 6.71
N GLY A 419 -11.76 3.95 6.71
CA GLY A 419 -10.37 4.37 6.69
C GLY A 419 -9.36 3.26 6.40
N VAL A 420 -8.09 3.66 6.33
CA VAL A 420 -6.95 2.75 6.16
C VAL A 420 -6.07 2.80 7.41
N LEU A 421 -5.65 1.64 7.89
CA LEU A 421 -4.71 1.50 9.00
C LEU A 421 -3.41 0.90 8.48
N LEU A 422 -2.29 1.60 8.67
CA LEU A 422 -0.98 1.02 8.42
C LEU A 422 -0.50 0.45 9.74
N MET A 423 -0.68 -0.85 9.94
CA MET A 423 -0.30 -1.49 11.20
C MET A 423 1.22 -1.68 11.23
N GLY A 424 1.87 -1.22 12.28
CA GLY A 424 3.26 -1.43 12.63
C GLY A 424 3.44 -2.74 13.37
N ASN A 425 3.46 -2.71 14.70
CA ASN A 425 3.42 -3.92 15.51
C ASN A 425 2.03 -4.14 16.14
N GLU A 426 1.28 -3.08 16.39
CA GLU A 426 0.04 -3.10 17.15
C GLU A 426 -1.01 -2.09 16.65
N LEU A 427 -2.28 -2.42 16.81
CA LEU A 427 -3.41 -1.50 16.73
C LEU A 427 -4.05 -1.45 18.11
N ILE A 428 -4.43 -0.25 18.52
CA ILE A 428 -5.09 0.01 19.80
C ILE A 428 -6.50 0.48 19.48
N LEU A 429 -7.49 -0.27 19.94
CA LEU A 429 -8.89 0.09 19.90
C LEU A 429 -9.28 0.48 21.33
N GLY A 430 -9.83 1.67 21.52
CA GLY A 430 -10.08 2.15 22.86
C GLY A 430 -10.47 3.62 22.91
N PRO A 431 -10.58 4.18 24.13
CA PRO A 431 -10.88 5.60 24.28
C PRO A 431 -9.77 6.46 23.66
N GLU A 432 -10.17 7.54 22.99
CA GLU A 432 -9.27 8.60 22.53
C GLU A 432 -8.63 9.36 23.71
N PRO A 433 -7.48 10.03 23.53
CA PRO A 433 -6.78 10.33 22.27
C PRO A 433 -5.81 9.23 21.78
N ASP A 434 -5.45 8.27 22.63
CA ASP A 434 -4.37 7.31 22.37
C ASP A 434 -4.86 6.00 21.72
N ALA A 435 -5.81 6.10 20.78
CA ALA A 435 -6.39 4.96 20.09
C ALA A 435 -6.32 5.14 18.56
N HIS A 436 -5.95 4.07 17.86
CA HIS A 436 -5.99 4.03 16.40
C HIS A 436 -7.43 3.97 15.90
N ILE A 437 -8.27 3.22 16.63
CA ILE A 437 -9.70 3.10 16.40
C ILE A 437 -10.42 3.52 17.68
N PRO A 438 -11.16 4.62 17.66
CA PRO A 438 -11.96 5.07 18.80
C PRO A 438 -13.02 4.02 19.13
N LEU A 439 -13.02 3.54 20.37
CA LEU A 439 -13.96 2.55 20.86
C LEU A 439 -14.28 2.83 22.33
N LYS A 440 -15.57 2.86 22.69
CA LYS A 440 -16.01 3.14 24.06
C LYS A 440 -15.91 1.87 24.90
N VAL A 441 -14.73 1.62 25.46
CA VAL A 441 -14.43 0.45 26.30
C VAL A 441 -13.70 0.85 27.58
N PRO A 442 -13.86 0.09 28.67
CA PRO A 442 -13.21 0.40 29.95
C PRO A 442 -11.69 0.21 29.92
N ALA A 443 -11.19 -0.67 29.05
CA ALA A 443 -9.77 -0.91 28.84
C ALA A 443 -9.45 -1.02 27.33
N PRO A 444 -8.26 -0.57 26.87
CA PRO A 444 -7.88 -0.69 25.47
C PRO A 444 -7.73 -2.15 25.03
N VAL A 445 -8.16 -2.41 23.81
CA VAL A 445 -8.01 -3.67 23.10
C VAL A 445 -6.81 -3.55 22.17
N LEU A 446 -5.87 -4.48 22.27
CA LEU A 446 -4.71 -4.51 21.40
C LEU A 446 -4.82 -5.65 20.39
N ILE A 447 -4.71 -5.33 19.10
CA ILE A 447 -4.40 -6.31 18.06
C ILE A 447 -2.93 -6.15 17.76
N TYR A 448 -2.12 -7.21 17.86
CA TYR A 448 -0.68 -7.11 17.67
C TYR A 448 -0.13 -8.29 16.89
N ARG A 449 1.02 -8.09 16.26
CA ARG A 449 1.75 -9.14 15.55
C ARG A 449 2.52 -10.00 16.53
N SER A 450 2.36 -11.31 16.42
CA SER A 450 3.11 -12.30 17.16
C SER A 450 3.87 -13.24 16.22
N ARG A 451 4.63 -14.18 16.77
CA ARG A 451 5.33 -15.20 15.97
C ARG A 451 4.37 -16.16 15.27
N GLU A 452 3.15 -16.29 15.79
CA GLU A 452 2.12 -17.21 15.32
C GLU A 452 1.11 -16.54 14.37
N GLY A 453 1.25 -15.23 14.13
CA GLY A 453 0.36 -14.45 13.28
C GLY A 453 -0.15 -13.20 13.99
N LEU A 454 -1.47 -12.98 13.96
CA LEU A 454 -2.11 -11.92 14.73
C LEU A 454 -2.50 -12.47 16.09
N SER A 455 -2.48 -11.60 17.09
CA SER A 455 -2.94 -11.90 18.44
C SER A 455 -3.75 -10.72 18.94
N VAL A 456 -4.72 -11.01 19.81
CA VAL A 456 -5.53 -10.00 20.50
C VAL A 456 -5.22 -10.05 22.00
N ARG A 457 -5.18 -8.88 22.63
CA ARG A 457 -5.11 -8.73 24.09
C ARG A 457 -6.21 -7.79 24.56
N ILE A 458 -6.99 -8.25 25.54
CA ILE A 458 -8.05 -7.49 26.21
C ILE A 458 -7.81 -7.68 27.72
N PRO A 459 -7.13 -6.74 28.38
CA PRO A 459 -6.76 -6.88 29.80
C PRO A 459 -7.97 -7.12 30.71
N ASP A 460 -7.83 -8.07 31.63
CA ASP A 460 -8.80 -8.34 32.72
C ASP A 460 -10.22 -8.65 32.22
N CYS A 461 -10.32 -9.16 30.98
CA CYS A 461 -11.57 -9.39 30.30
C CYS A 461 -11.67 -10.83 29.77
N ARG A 462 -12.86 -11.41 29.91
CA ARG A 462 -13.24 -12.65 29.21
C ARG A 462 -13.88 -12.26 27.89
N PHE A 463 -13.46 -12.95 26.83
CA PHE A 463 -13.97 -12.72 25.48
C PHE A 463 -14.03 -14.04 24.73
N THR A 464 -14.74 -14.06 23.62
CA THR A 464 -14.77 -15.21 22.73
C THR A 464 -14.07 -14.90 21.40
N ILE A 465 -13.45 -15.92 20.82
CA ILE A 465 -13.05 -15.96 19.41
C ILE A 465 -13.82 -17.09 18.75
N ASP A 466 -14.69 -16.79 17.78
CA ASP A 466 -15.52 -17.79 17.10
C ASP A 466 -16.21 -18.75 18.11
N ASP A 467 -16.85 -18.15 19.12
CA ASP A 467 -17.52 -18.80 20.26
C ASP A 467 -16.63 -19.58 21.24
N GLN A 468 -15.30 -19.57 21.06
CA GLN A 468 -14.36 -20.17 22.00
C GLN A 468 -13.91 -19.17 23.07
N PRO A 469 -14.01 -19.50 24.37
CA PRO A 469 -13.69 -18.56 25.44
C PRO A 469 -12.18 -18.41 25.66
N HIS A 470 -11.75 -17.17 25.85
CA HIS A 470 -10.40 -16.76 26.17
C HIS A 470 -10.37 -15.73 27.30
N THR A 471 -9.19 -15.51 27.88
CA THR A 471 -8.96 -14.51 28.93
C THR A 471 -7.64 -13.83 28.69
N ASP A 472 -7.60 -12.51 28.85
CA ASP A 472 -6.46 -11.61 28.64
C ASP A 472 -5.89 -11.55 27.23
N ARG A 473 -5.54 -12.69 26.62
CA ARG A 473 -4.92 -12.78 25.30
C ARG A 473 -5.28 -14.07 24.57
N ALA A 474 -5.28 -14.01 23.26
CA ALA A 474 -5.42 -15.16 22.39
C ALA A 474 -4.79 -14.92 21.02
N THR A 475 -4.45 -16.00 20.33
CA THR A 475 -4.11 -15.94 18.90
C THR A 475 -5.37 -15.65 18.11
N LEU A 476 -5.30 -14.66 17.22
CA LEU A 476 -6.43 -14.18 16.44
C LEU A 476 -6.39 -14.86 15.05
N PRO A 477 -7.31 -15.79 14.75
CA PRO A 477 -7.40 -16.38 13.43
C PRO A 477 -7.86 -15.34 12.39
N LEU A 478 -7.58 -15.63 11.12
CA LEU A 478 -8.01 -14.82 9.99
C LEU A 478 -8.62 -15.74 8.92
N PRO A 479 -9.95 -15.73 8.71
CA PRO A 479 -10.94 -14.88 9.39
C PRO A 479 -11.16 -15.25 10.87
N GLY A 480 -11.75 -14.34 11.64
CA GLY A 480 -12.12 -14.58 13.03
C GLY A 480 -12.97 -13.45 13.61
N VAL A 481 -13.87 -13.78 14.54
CA VAL A 481 -14.74 -12.81 15.24
C VAL A 481 -14.42 -12.79 16.73
N VAL A 482 -14.09 -11.61 17.25
CA VAL A 482 -13.84 -11.36 18.68
C VAL A 482 -15.06 -10.69 19.28
N SER A 483 -15.63 -11.27 20.33
CA SER A 483 -16.81 -10.71 21.02
C SER A 483 -16.62 -10.70 22.54
N CYS A 484 -17.08 -9.63 23.19
CA CYS A 484 -17.32 -9.59 24.63
C CYS A 484 -18.56 -8.72 24.92
N ASP A 485 -18.92 -8.57 26.20
CA ASP A 485 -20.10 -7.80 26.59
C ASP A 485 -20.05 -6.31 26.16
N ALA A 486 -18.86 -5.77 25.91
CA ALA A 486 -18.65 -4.35 25.62
C ALA A 486 -18.51 -4.03 24.12
N PHE A 487 -18.05 -4.97 23.30
CA PHE A 487 -17.82 -4.75 21.87
C PHE A 487 -17.68 -6.05 21.09
N THR A 488 -17.81 -5.94 19.77
CA THR A 488 -17.52 -7.01 18.82
C THR A 488 -16.69 -6.45 17.66
N PHE A 489 -15.69 -7.19 17.22
CA PHE A 489 -15.02 -6.93 15.95
C PHE A 489 -14.72 -8.21 15.19
N ALA A 490 -14.65 -8.12 13.87
CA ALA A 490 -14.29 -9.22 12.98
C ALA A 490 -13.07 -8.86 12.14
N VAL A 491 -12.24 -9.86 11.86
CA VAL A 491 -11.13 -9.76 10.90
C VAL A 491 -11.36 -10.70 9.73
N GLU A 492 -11.11 -10.23 8.52
CA GLU A 492 -11.34 -11.00 7.29
C GLU A 492 -10.18 -10.85 6.31
N PRO A 493 -9.76 -11.92 5.62
CA PRO A 493 -8.74 -11.81 4.58
C PRO A 493 -9.29 -11.00 3.40
N VAL A 494 -8.44 -10.15 2.83
CA VAL A 494 -8.76 -9.51 1.56
C VAL A 494 -8.62 -10.54 0.44
N SER A 495 -9.75 -10.89 -0.19
CA SER A 495 -9.75 -11.72 -1.40
C SER A 495 -8.99 -10.98 -2.52
N GLY A 496 -8.31 -11.71 -3.41
CA GLY A 496 -7.42 -11.14 -4.45
C GLY A 496 -8.06 -10.17 -5.48
N ARG A 497 -9.33 -9.76 -5.28
CA ARG A 497 -10.03 -8.74 -6.04
C ARG A 497 -10.53 -7.66 -5.07
N LEU A 498 -9.86 -6.51 -5.06
CA LEU A 498 -10.39 -5.24 -4.51
C LEU A 498 -10.60 -4.27 -5.66
#